data_AF-A0A352VBN5-F1
#
_entry.id   AF-A0A352VBN5-F1
#
_cell.length_a   1.000
_cell.length_b   1.000
_cell.length_c   1.000
_cell.angle_alpha   90.00
_cell.angle_beta   90.00
_cell.angle_gamma   90.00
#
_symmetry.space_group_name_H-M   'P 1'
#
loop_
_entity.id
_entity.type
_entity.pdbx_description
1 polymer ?
#
loop_
_entity_poly.entity_id
_entity_poly.type
_entity_poly.pdbx_seq_one_letter_code
_entity_poly.pdbx_strand_id
1 'polypeptide(L)'
;MIGDFQKSIVIESAETKILNYLKWVSIKHGQIKSGVFMIPRRHTQEEIADFLSLSRETVTKTMHHLKETGILTSISKDHYFADKELFEQKLSTIGGLVGLYGTDE
;
A
#
# COMPACT_ATOMS: atom_id res chain seq x y z
N MET A 1 39.99 6.49 5.97
CA MET A 1 38.95 7.46 6.37
C MET A 1 37.63 6.81 6.05
N ILE A 2 36.77 6.70 7.06
CA ILE A 2 35.64 5.78 7.15
C ILE A 2 34.70 6.06 5.99
N GLY A 3 34.49 5.03 5.16
CA GLY A 3 33.46 5.06 4.13
C GLY A 3 32.14 5.32 4.82
N ASP A 4 31.49 6.41 4.42
CA ASP A 4 30.12 6.73 4.76
C ASP A 4 29.27 5.48 4.47
N PHE A 5 29.02 4.72 5.52
CA PHE A 5 27.97 3.73 5.59
C PHE A 5 26.68 4.49 5.30
N GLN A 6 26.32 4.55 4.03
CA GLN A 6 24.97 4.80 3.59
C GLN A 6 24.12 3.72 4.23
N LYS A 7 23.63 4.00 5.45
CA LYS A 7 22.45 3.37 5.99
C LYS A 7 21.37 3.65 4.96
N SER A 8 21.15 2.71 4.06
CA SER A 8 20.01 2.71 3.14
C SER A 8 18.76 2.64 3.99
N ILE A 9 18.29 3.81 4.42
CA ILE A 9 16.92 3.99 4.90
C ILE A 9 16.07 3.52 3.73
N VAL A 10 15.39 2.40 3.88
CA VAL A 10 14.35 1.98 2.93
C VAL A 10 13.28 3.05 3.01
N ILE A 11 13.38 4.08 2.16
CA ILE A 11 12.33 5.08 2.02
C ILE A 11 11.23 4.40 1.23
N GLU A 12 10.36 3.66 1.94
CA GLU A 12 9.12 3.18 1.34
C GLU A 12 8.32 4.39 0.86
N SER A 13 7.98 4.40 -0.42
CA SER A 13 7.14 5.45 -1.01
C SER A 13 5.78 5.49 -0.31
N ALA A 14 5.13 6.65 -0.32
CA ALA A 14 3.78 6.79 0.26
C ALA A 14 2.78 5.79 -0.36
N GLU A 15 2.93 5.51 -1.65
CA GLU A 15 2.16 4.49 -2.38
C GLU A 15 2.37 3.10 -1.80
N THR A 16 3.63 2.69 -1.64
CA THR A 16 3.97 1.39 -1.06
C THR A 16 3.40 1.23 0.34
N LYS A 17 3.58 2.25 1.20
CA LYS A 17 3.05 2.23 2.57
C LYS A 17 1.53 2.05 2.60
N ILE A 18 0.82 2.76 1.73
CA ILE A 18 -0.64 2.69 1.64
C ILE A 18 -1.12 1.35 1.08
N LEU A 19 -0.44 0.80 0.07
CA LEU A 19 -0.74 -0.52 -0.47
C LEU A 19 -0.52 -1.63 0.58
N ASN A 20 0.58 -1.55 1.34
CA ASN A 20 0.86 -2.47 2.44
C ASN A 20 -0.18 -2.37 3.56
N TYR A 21 -0.61 -1.16 3.92
CA TYR A 21 -1.72 -0.94 4.85
C TYR A 21 -3.01 -1.59 4.34
N LEU A 22 -3.41 -1.34 3.09
CA LEU A 22 -4.60 -1.91 2.49
C LEU A 22 -4.53 -3.45 2.45
N LYS A 23 -3.35 -4.03 2.17
CA LYS A 23 -3.13 -5.47 2.19
C LYS A 23 -3.27 -6.04 3.60
N TRP A 24 -2.72 -5.38 4.61
CA TRP A 24 -2.87 -5.81 5.99
C TRP A 24 -4.33 -5.79 6.45
N VAL A 25 -5.09 -4.74 6.12
CA VAL A 25 -6.53 -4.67 6.41
C VAL A 25 -7.30 -5.75 5.64
N SER A 26 -6.95 -5.99 4.37
CA SER A 26 -7.64 -6.98 3.54
C SER A 26 -7.41 -8.41 4.03
N ILE A 27 -6.20 -8.75 4.50
CA ILE A 27 -5.91 -10.05 5.09
C ILE A 27 -6.72 -10.27 6.37
N LYS A 28 -6.80 -9.26 7.24
CA LYS A 28 -7.46 -9.42 8.55
C LYS A 28 -8.98 -9.40 8.46
N HIS A 29 -9.52 -8.58 7.56
CA HIS A 29 -10.93 -8.21 7.58
C HIS A 29 -11.57 -8.08 6.21
N GLY A 30 -10.81 -8.28 5.13
CA GLY A 30 -11.30 -8.16 3.77
C GLY A 30 -12.08 -9.40 3.32
N GLN A 31 -12.79 -9.22 2.21
CA GLN A 31 -13.46 -10.30 1.48
C GLN A 31 -13.11 -10.18 0.00
N ILE A 32 -13.10 -11.30 -0.72
CA ILE A 32 -12.95 -11.32 -2.18
C ILE A 32 -14.31 -11.70 -2.77
N LYS A 33 -14.83 -10.89 -3.69
CA LYS A 33 -16.04 -11.21 -4.46
C LYS A 33 -15.83 -10.81 -5.92
N SER A 34 -16.05 -11.76 -6.84
CA SER A 34 -15.98 -11.52 -8.29
C SER A 34 -14.71 -10.80 -8.75
N GLY A 35 -13.55 -11.22 -8.24
CA GLY A 35 -12.25 -10.62 -8.61
C GLY A 35 -11.93 -9.27 -7.94
N VAL A 36 -12.78 -8.80 -7.02
CA VAL A 36 -12.58 -7.53 -6.30
C VAL A 36 -12.34 -7.81 -4.81
N PHE A 37 -11.28 -7.21 -4.25
CA PHE A 37 -11.09 -7.10 -2.81
C PHE A 37 -12.01 -6.03 -2.24
N MET A 38 -12.87 -6.43 -1.31
CA MET A 38 -13.64 -5.54 -0.44
C MET A 38 -12.87 -5.36 0.87
N ILE A 39 -12.30 -4.18 1.09
CA ILE A 39 -11.42 -3.86 2.22
C ILE A 39 -12.16 -2.88 3.14
N PRO A 40 -12.49 -3.24 4.39
CA PRO A 40 -13.25 -2.36 5.27
C PRO A 40 -12.46 -1.11 5.67
N ARG A 41 -13.13 0.04 5.69
CA ARG A 41 -12.60 1.34 6.13
C ARG A 41 -12.69 1.45 7.64
N ARG A 42 -11.68 0.89 8.33
CA ARG A 42 -11.61 0.90 9.80
C ARG A 42 -10.97 2.15 10.39
N HIS A 43 -10.19 2.86 9.59
CA HIS A 43 -9.45 4.04 10.02
C HIS A 43 -9.78 5.21 9.10
N THR A 44 -9.84 6.40 9.69
CA THR A 44 -9.94 7.67 8.99
C THR A 44 -8.64 7.99 8.25
N GLN A 45 -8.68 8.97 7.35
CA GLN A 45 -7.48 9.41 6.65
C GLN A 45 -6.42 9.98 7.60
N GLU A 46 -6.84 10.59 8.72
CA GLU A 46 -5.95 11.09 9.76
C GLU A 46 -5.25 9.95 10.49
N GLU A 47 -6.00 8.92 10.89
CA GLU A 47 -5.42 7.76 11.56
C GLU A 47 -4.46 7.00 10.63
N ILE A 48 -4.80 6.84 9.35
CA ILE A 48 -3.89 6.23 8.36
C ILE A 48 -2.62 7.07 8.19
N ALA A 49 -2.74 8.39 8.17
CA ALA A 49 -1.60 9.29 8.08
C ALA A 49 -0.66 9.13 9.28
N ASP A 50 -1.22 9.06 10.49
CA ASP A 50 -0.46 8.80 11.72
C ASP A 50 0.25 7.45 11.69
N PHE A 51 -0.47 6.37 11.38
CA PHE A 51 0.08 5.01 11.29
C PHE A 51 1.25 4.88 10.32
N LEU A 52 1.20 5.61 9.21
CA LEU A 52 2.18 5.50 8.13
C LEU A 52 3.26 6.60 8.19
N SER A 53 3.17 7.50 9.17
CA SER A 53 3.98 8.72 9.27
C SER A 53 3.97 9.51 7.97
N LEU A 54 2.76 9.76 7.46
CA LEU A 54 2.47 10.55 6.27
C LEU A 54 1.64 11.77 6.65
N SER A 55 1.51 12.74 5.75
CA SER A 55 0.49 13.78 5.91
C SER A 55 -0.87 13.27 5.42
N ARG A 56 -1.96 13.77 6.00
CA ARG A 56 -3.34 13.52 5.54
C ARG A 56 -3.51 13.80 4.04
N GLU A 57 -2.89 14.88 3.58
CA GLU A 57 -2.95 15.29 2.18
C GLU A 57 -2.25 14.25 1.29
N THR A 58 -1.08 13.76 1.72
CA THR A 58 -0.38 12.66 1.04
C THR A 58 -1.25 11.43 0.96
N VAL A 59 -1.89 11.00 2.06
CA VAL A 59 -2.78 9.83 2.03
C VAL A 59 -3.94 10.04 1.06
N THR A 60 -4.58 11.21 1.10
CA THR A 60 -5.69 11.54 0.19
C THR A 60 -5.26 11.52 -1.27
N LYS A 61 -4.13 12.17 -1.59
CA LYS A 61 -3.56 12.21 -2.95
C LYS A 61 -3.20 10.81 -3.44
N THR A 62 -2.55 10.00 -2.60
CA THR A 62 -2.18 8.63 -2.97
C THR A 62 -3.41 7.74 -3.15
N MET A 63 -4.42 7.82 -2.29
CA MET A 63 -5.67 7.07 -2.47
C MET A 63 -6.40 7.46 -3.77
N HIS A 64 -6.37 8.75 -4.14
CA HIS A 64 -6.88 9.22 -5.42
C HIS A 64 -6.07 8.66 -6.60
N HIS A 65 -4.74 8.71 -6.50
CA HIS A 65 -3.86 8.15 -7.51
C HIS A 65 -4.08 6.63 -7.72
N LEU A 66 -4.23 5.87 -6.63
CA LEU A 66 -4.57 4.45 -6.70
C LEU A 66 -5.92 4.19 -7.37
N LYS A 67 -6.86 5.13 -7.25
CA LYS A 67 -8.14 5.06 -7.96
C LYS A 67 -7.98 5.37 -9.45
N GLU A 68 -7.22 6.39 -9.80
CA GLU A 68 -6.94 6.76 -11.19
C GLU A 68 -6.19 5.68 -11.96
N THR A 69 -5.30 4.95 -11.29
CA THR A 69 -4.55 3.83 -11.87
C THR A 69 -5.37 2.53 -11.96
N GLY A 70 -6.62 2.52 -11.48
CA GLY A 70 -7.50 1.35 -11.52
C GLY A 70 -7.21 0.28 -10.46
N ILE A 71 -6.19 0.49 -9.60
CA ILE A 71 -5.89 -0.43 -8.49
C ILE A 71 -7.06 -0.40 -7.50
N LEU A 72 -7.51 0.79 -7.10
CA LEU A 72 -8.76 0.97 -6.39
C LEU A 72 -9.88 1.23 -7.40
N THR A 73 -10.79 0.27 -7.56
CA THR A 73 -11.92 0.42 -8.47
C THR A 73 -12.98 1.37 -7.92
N SER A 74 -13.15 1.43 -6.59
CA SER A 74 -14.09 2.35 -5.93
C SER A 74 -13.75 2.58 -4.46
N ILE A 75 -14.25 3.69 -3.91
CA ILE A 75 -14.13 4.05 -2.50
C ILE A 75 -15.52 4.43 -2.01
N SER A 76 -16.11 3.61 -1.14
CA SER A 76 -17.38 3.89 -0.46
C SER A 76 -17.13 4.40 0.95
N LYS A 77 -18.20 4.72 1.69
CA LYS A 77 -18.10 5.13 3.10
C LYS A 77 -17.44 4.07 3.97
N ASP A 78 -17.79 2.80 3.74
CA ASP A 78 -17.42 1.69 4.63
C ASP A 78 -16.35 0.77 4.05
N HIS A 79 -16.10 0.81 2.74
CA HIS A 79 -15.17 -0.10 2.06
C HIS A 79 -14.35 0.60 0.97
N TYR A 80 -13.08 0.20 0.84
CA TYR A 80 -12.29 0.32 -0.38
C TYR A 80 -12.52 -0.93 -1.24
N PHE A 81 -12.63 -0.73 -2.55
CA PHE A 81 -12.72 -1.80 -3.53
C PHE A 81 -11.46 -1.79 -4.37
N ALA A 82 -10.74 -2.90 -4.42
CA ALA A 82 -9.51 -3.03 -5.20
C ALA A 82 -9.63 -4.18 -6.20
N ASP A 83 -9.16 -3.97 -7.43
CA ASP A 83 -9.03 -5.07 -8.39
C ASP A 83 -8.00 -6.07 -7.87
N LYS A 84 -8.36 -7.35 -7.76
CA LYS A 84 -7.49 -8.36 -7.12
C LYS A 84 -6.19 -8.55 -7.88
N GLU A 85 -6.25 -8.66 -9.20
CA GLU A 85 -5.08 -8.98 -10.02
C GLU A 85 -4.10 -7.81 -10.04
N LEU A 86 -4.58 -6.60 -10.31
CA LEU A 86 -3.75 -5.39 -10.31
C LEU A 86 -3.16 -5.09 -8.93
N PHE A 87 -3.95 -5.28 -7.86
CA PHE A 87 -3.49 -5.06 -6.50
C PHE A 87 -2.38 -6.05 -6.10
N GLU A 88 -2.55 -7.34 -6.39
CA GLU A 88 -1.53 -8.36 -6.09
C GLU A 88 -0.30 -8.23 -6.99
N GLN A 89 -0.46 -7.88 -8.26
CA GLN A 89 0.64 -7.62 -9.17
C GLN A 89 1.49 -6.46 -8.67
N LYS A 90 0.86 -5.34 -8.27
CA LYS A 90 1.56 -4.17 -7.75
C LYS A 90 2.32 -4.47 -6.46
N LEU A 91 1.70 -5.19 -5.53
CA LEU A 91 2.35 -5.63 -4.30
C LEU A 91 3.53 -6.59 -4.58
N SER A 92 3.39 -7.48 -5.57
CA SER A 92 4.45 -8.41 -5.96
C SER A 92 5.65 -7.68 -6.55
N THR A 93 5.45 -6.62 -7.34
CA THR A 93 6.54 -5.77 -7.83
C THR A 93 7.28 -5.10 -6.66
N ILE A 94 6.55 -4.63 -5.65
CA ILE A 94 7.14 -4.02 -4.46
C ILE A 94 7.94 -5.05 -3.63
N GLY A 95 7.36 -6.24 -3.40
CA GLY A 95 8.03 -7.32 -2.66
C GLY A 95 9.20 -7.95 -3.41
N GLY A 96 9.12 -8.03 -4.74
CA GLY A 96 10.21 -8.50 -5.61
C GLY A 96 11.42 -7.57 -5.59
N LEU A 97 11.22 -6.26 -5.40
CA LEU A 97 12.32 -5.31 -5.18
C LEU A 97 13.04 -5.55 -3.84
N VAL A 98 12.38 -6.07 -2.82
CA VAL A 98 13.02 -6.47 -1.55
C VAL A 98 13.78 -7.80 -1.72
N GLY A 99 13.28 -8.71 -2.55
CA GLY A 99 13.91 -10.00 -2.85
C GLY A 99 15.20 -9.93 -3.68
N LEU A 100 15.45 -8.85 -4.41
CA LEU A 100 16.67 -8.67 -5.21
C LEU A 100 17.89 -8.18 -4.42
N TYR A 101 17.73 -7.82 -3.14
CA TYR A 101 18.84 -7.42 -2.25
C TYR A 101 19.25 -8.52 -1.25
N GLY A 102 18.70 -9.73 -1.40
CA GLY A 102 18.82 -10.82 -0.42
C GLY A 102 19.27 -12.17 -0.98
N THR A 103 19.88 -12.20 -2.17
CA THR A 103 20.59 -13.37 -2.69
C THR A 103 21.89 -12.91 -3.31
N ASP A 104 22.87 -12.59 -2.45
CA ASP A 104 24.27 -12.87 -2.74
C ASP A 104 24.62 -14.08 -1.87
N GLU A 105 25.06 -15.14 -2.55
CA GLU A 105 25.48 -16.42 -1.98
C GLU A 105 26.71 -16.30 -1.06
#